data_AF-A0A7V4GXF6-F1
#
_entry.id   AF-A0A7V4GXF6-F1
#
_cell.length_a   1.000
_cell.length_b   1.000
_cell.length_c   1.000
_cell.angle_alpha   90.00
_cell.angle_beta   90.00
_cell.angle_gamma   90.00
#
_symmetry.space_group_name_H-M   'P 1'
#
loop_
_entity.id
_entity.type
_entity.pdbx_description
1 polymer ?
#
loop_
_entity_poly.entity_id
_entity_poly.type
_entity_poly.pdbx_seq_one_letter_code
_entity_poly.pdbx_strand_id
1 'polypeptide(L)'
;MNTRYFFFVFLAVLLFSCKNKKDIVINTDVKWKFKTGDSILYAKPEYDDSSWDSISPDMVWELQGYSAYNGIGWYRLHFFLPEKMKKNA
;
A
#
# COMPACT_ATOMS: atom_id res chain seq x y z
N MET A 1 -27.48 -28.00 38.52
CA MET A 1 -27.21 -27.25 37.26
C MET A 1 -25.79 -27.59 36.84
N ASN A 2 -25.62 -28.36 35.75
CA ASN A 2 -24.48 -29.27 35.57
C ASN A 2 -23.19 -28.56 35.12
N THR A 3 -22.15 -28.63 35.96
CA THR A 3 -20.80 -28.08 35.77
C THR A 3 -20.14 -28.49 34.44
N ARG A 4 -20.55 -29.63 33.85
CA ARG A 4 -20.09 -30.11 32.54
C ARG A 4 -20.50 -29.19 31.37
N TYR A 5 -21.69 -28.58 31.42
CA TYR A 5 -22.13 -27.65 30.37
C TYR A 5 -21.38 -26.33 30.44
N PHE A 6 -21.05 -25.87 31.65
CA PHE A 6 -20.29 -24.64 31.85
C PHE A 6 -18.89 -24.73 31.23
N PHE A 7 -18.21 -25.87 31.39
CA PHE A 7 -16.89 -26.10 30.81
C PHE A 7 -16.93 -26.18 29.27
N PHE A 8 -17.96 -26.80 28.71
CA PHE A 8 -18.16 -26.87 27.25
C PHE A 8 -18.47 -25.50 26.63
N VAL A 9 -19.26 -24.67 27.30
CA VAL A 9 -19.53 -23.29 26.85
C VAL A 9 -18.27 -22.43 26.95
N PHE A 10 -17.47 -22.58 28.01
CA PHE A 10 -16.23 -21.83 28.18
C PHE A 10 -15.16 -22.21 27.13
N LEU A 11 -15.04 -23.50 26.79
CA LEU A 11 -14.14 -24.00 25.75
C LEU A 11 -14.57 -23.53 24.35
N ALA A 12 -15.88 -23.46 24.08
CA ALA A 12 -16.40 -22.93 22.82
C ALA A 12 -16.09 -21.43 22.66
N VAL A 13 -16.19 -20.63 23.72
CA VAL A 13 -15.88 -19.19 23.69
C VAL A 13 -14.39 -18.91 23.43
N LEU A 14 -13.48 -19.76 23.93
CA LEU A 14 -12.03 -19.61 23.70
C LEU A 14 -11.62 -19.88 22.23
N LEU A 15 -12.36 -20.75 21.52
CA LEU A 15 -12.09 -21.08 20.12
C LEU A 15 -12.55 -20.00 19.12
N PHE A 16 -13.39 -19.05 19.53
CA PHE A 16 -13.91 -17.99 18.65
C PHE A 16 -13.04 -16.72 18.58
N SER A 17 -11.94 -16.63 19.33
CA SER A 17 -11.12 -15.41 19.37
C SER A 17 -9.99 -15.43 18.34
N CYS A 18 -10.33 -15.36 17.05
CA CYS A 18 -9.35 -15.05 16.00
C CYS A 18 -9.39 -13.55 15.68
N LYS A 19 -8.41 -12.79 16.19
CA LYS A 19 -8.27 -11.37 15.87
C LYS A 19 -7.71 -11.22 14.46
N ASN A 20 -8.54 -10.77 13.50
CA ASN A 20 -8.06 -10.36 12.18
C ASN A 20 -7.13 -9.14 12.34
N LYS A 21 -5.84 -9.28 12.02
CA LYS A 21 -4.95 -8.13 11.80
C LYS A 21 -5.42 -7.42 10.54
N LYS A 22 -5.72 -6.13 10.64
CA LYS A 22 -5.96 -5.28 9.46
C LYS A 22 -4.61 -4.84 8.93
N ASP A 23 -4.20 -5.40 7.79
CA ASP A 23 -3.00 -4.95 7.08
C ASP A 23 -3.28 -3.66 6.29
N ILE A 24 -2.22 -2.89 6.08
CA ILE A 24 -2.24 -1.68 5.26
C ILE A 24 -2.13 -2.12 3.81
N VAL A 25 -3.22 -2.02 3.05
CA VAL A 25 -3.22 -2.29 1.61
C VAL A 25 -3.21 -0.95 0.88
N ILE A 26 -2.12 -0.69 0.16
CA ILE A 26 -2.07 0.42 -0.81
C ILE A 26 -2.66 -0.12 -2.11
N ASN A 27 -3.65 0.59 -2.65
CA ASN A 27 -4.21 0.25 -3.95
C ASN A 27 -3.17 0.50 -5.05
N THR A 28 -2.82 -0.53 -5.80
CA THR A 28 -1.88 -0.46 -6.94
C THR A 28 -2.58 -0.31 -8.29
N ASP A 29 -3.91 -0.41 -8.32
CA ASP A 29 -4.73 -0.23 -9.54
C ASP A 29 -4.81 1.26 -9.96
N VAL A 30 -4.37 2.16 -9.10
CA VAL A 30 -4.22 3.58 -9.43
C VAL A 30 -2.90 3.83 -10.15
N LYS A 31 -2.93 4.70 -11.16
CA LYS A 31 -1.73 5.12 -11.88
C LYS A 31 -0.84 5.97 -10.97
N TRP A 32 0.46 5.70 -10.99
CA TRP A 32 1.48 6.44 -10.25
C TRP A 32 2.12 7.47 -11.18
N LYS A 33 2.68 8.54 -10.60
CA LYS A 33 3.50 9.48 -11.36
C LYS A 33 4.82 8.82 -11.74
N PHE A 34 5.25 8.97 -12.98
CA PHE A 34 6.50 8.42 -13.48
C PHE A 34 7.33 9.45 -14.24
N LYS A 35 8.65 9.37 -14.06
CA LYS A 35 9.62 10.23 -14.74
C LYS A 35 10.91 9.50 -15.02
N THR A 36 11.41 9.68 -16.23
CA THR A 36 12.72 9.20 -16.66
C THR A 36 13.84 10.13 -16.16
N GLY A 37 15.04 9.56 -16.01
CA GLY A 37 16.23 10.24 -15.52
C GLY A 37 16.43 10.03 -14.02
N ASP A 38 17.60 10.43 -13.53
CA ASP A 38 17.98 10.25 -12.14
C ASP A 38 18.26 11.61 -11.48
N SER A 39 17.52 11.91 -10.42
CA SER A 39 17.73 13.11 -9.61
C SER A 39 17.26 12.90 -8.19
N ILE A 40 18.13 13.20 -7.23
CA ILE A 40 17.80 13.13 -5.80
C ILE A 40 16.65 14.07 -5.40
N LEU A 41 16.41 15.12 -6.19
CA LEU A 41 15.30 16.04 -5.96
C LEU A 41 13.94 15.35 -6.09
N TYR A 42 13.85 14.28 -6.87
CA TYR A 42 12.61 13.53 -7.08
C TYR A 42 12.12 12.80 -5.83
N ALA A 43 12.97 12.63 -4.81
CA ALA A 43 12.59 12.05 -3.53
C ALA A 43 11.94 13.05 -2.57
N LYS A 44 12.08 14.37 -2.81
CA LYS A 44 11.60 15.40 -1.89
C LYS A 44 10.08 15.43 -1.84
N PRO A 45 9.43 15.41 -0.66
CA PRO A 45 7.98 15.48 -0.54
C PRO A 45 7.38 16.70 -1.25
N GLU A 46 8.07 17.84 -1.20
CA GLU A 46 7.66 19.12 -1.77
C GLU A 46 7.95 19.28 -3.28
N TYR A 47 8.58 18.29 -3.92
CA TYR A 47 8.85 18.35 -5.35
C TYR A 47 7.54 18.32 -6.16
N ASP A 48 7.40 19.25 -7.10
CA ASP A 48 6.25 19.32 -8.00
C ASP A 48 6.34 18.27 -9.12
N ASP A 49 5.53 17.23 -9.00
CA ASP A 49 5.39 16.15 -9.98
C ASP A 49 4.15 16.30 -10.87
N SER A 50 3.51 17.47 -10.90
CA SER A 50 2.31 17.71 -11.72
C SER A 50 2.55 17.44 -13.21
N SER A 51 3.75 17.74 -13.69
CA SER A 51 4.21 17.51 -15.07
C SER A 51 4.59 16.06 -15.40
N TRP A 52 4.59 15.16 -14.41
CA TRP A 52 4.95 13.76 -14.64
C TRP A 52 3.79 13.00 -15.26
N ASP A 53 4.14 12.04 -16.11
CA ASP A 53 3.19 11.13 -16.72
C ASP A 53 2.58 10.21 -15.65
N SER A 54 1.38 9.70 -15.91
CA SER A 54 0.72 8.75 -15.03
C SER A 54 0.68 7.38 -15.69
N ILE A 55 1.39 6.41 -15.12
CA ILE A 55 1.48 5.03 -15.63
C ILE A 55 1.16 4.01 -14.54
N SER A 56 0.88 2.79 -14.96
CA SER A 56 0.57 1.67 -14.07
C SER A 56 1.85 1.12 -13.43
N PRO A 57 1.89 0.93 -12.10
CA PRO A 57 3.06 0.38 -11.41
C PRO A 57 3.21 -1.14 -11.56
N ASP A 58 2.17 -1.84 -12.05
CA ASP A 58 2.11 -3.29 -12.27
C ASP A 58 2.56 -3.72 -13.68
N MET A 59 2.85 -2.75 -14.55
CA MET A 59 3.30 -2.96 -15.92
C MET A 59 4.67 -2.32 -16.14
N VAL A 60 5.52 -2.95 -16.94
CA VAL A 60 6.83 -2.38 -17.31
C VAL A 60 6.65 -1.08 -18.11
N TRP A 61 7.47 -0.06 -17.88
CA TRP A 61 7.29 1.26 -18.49
C TRP A 61 7.49 1.24 -20.02
N GLU A 62 8.23 0.27 -20.55
CA GLU A 62 8.48 0.12 -21.99
C GLU A 62 7.17 -0.08 -22.76
N LEU A 63 6.22 -0.80 -22.17
CA LEU A 63 4.89 -1.05 -22.74
C LEU A 63 3.93 0.13 -22.54
N GLN A 64 4.36 1.17 -21.82
CA GLN A 64 3.55 2.30 -21.41
C GLN A 64 4.02 3.64 -22.02
N GLY A 65 4.81 3.57 -23.09
CA GLY A 65 5.28 4.74 -23.85
C GLY A 65 6.78 5.01 -23.77
N TYR A 66 7.54 4.19 -23.03
CA TYR A 66 8.99 4.36 -22.85
C TYR A 66 9.81 3.20 -23.46
N SER A 67 9.36 2.64 -24.58
CA SER A 67 9.88 1.39 -25.17
C SER A 67 11.39 1.39 -25.51
N ALA A 68 11.96 2.55 -25.82
CA ALA A 68 13.38 2.70 -26.15
C ALA A 68 14.21 3.30 -24.99
N TYR A 69 13.59 3.58 -23.85
CA TYR A 69 14.26 4.20 -22.72
C TYR A 69 15.01 3.16 -21.89
N ASN A 70 16.33 3.25 -21.88
CA ASN A 70 17.20 2.45 -21.03
C ASN A 70 17.88 3.38 -20.02
N GLY A 71 17.52 3.26 -18.74
CA GLY A 71 18.05 4.14 -17.71
C GLY A 71 17.35 3.99 -16.37
N ILE A 72 17.40 5.07 -15.59
CA ILE A 72 16.77 5.14 -14.26
C ILE A 72 15.42 5.86 -14.40
N GLY A 73 14.40 5.30 -13.77
CA GLY A 73 13.07 5.89 -13.69
C GLY A 73 12.67 6.03 -12.23
N TRP A 74 11.93 7.09 -11.95
CA TRP A 74 11.36 7.36 -10.63
C TRP A 74 9.85 7.25 -10.68
N TYR A 75 9.29 6.71 -9.60
CA TYR A 75 7.86 6.68 -9.37
C TYR A 75 7.48 7.52 -8.14
N ARG A 76 6.34 8.19 -8.19
CA ARG A 76 5.76 8.93 -7.05
C ARG A 76 4.28 8.59 -6.89
N LEU A 77 3.87 8.36 -5.65
CA LEU A 77 2.47 8.13 -5.26
C LEU A 77 2.11 9.06 -4.11
N HIS A 78 1.07 9.87 -4.31
CA HIS A 78 0.42 10.61 -3.23
C HIS A 78 -0.69 9.75 -2.64
N PHE A 79 -0.60 9.42 -1.35
CA PHE A 79 -1.64 8.66 -0.66
C PHE A 79 -2.00 9.31 0.67
N PHE A 80 -3.24 9.10 1.08
CA PHE A 80 -3.72 9.51 2.39
C PHE A 80 -3.58 8.35 3.37
N LEU A 81 -2.95 8.60 4.52
CA LEU A 81 -2.93 7.65 5.63
C LEU A 81 -4.14 7.91 6.55
N PRO A 82 -5.12 7.01 6.63
CA PRO A 82 -6.26 7.18 7.52
C PRO A 82 -5.85 7.29 9.00
N GLU A 83 -6.47 8.22 9.75
CA GLU A 83 -6.19 8.46 11.18
C GLU A 83 -6.25 7.19 12.03
N LYS A 84 -7.18 6.27 11.72
CA LYS A 84 -7.32 4.96 12.39
C LYS A 84 -6.04 4.09 12.35
N MET A 85 -5.07 4.46 11.52
CA MET A 85 -3.81 3.75 11.29
C MET A 85 -2.61 4.45 11.93
N LYS A 86 -2.79 5.66 12.47
CA LYS A 86 -1.80 6.30 13.33
C LYS A 86 -1.85 5.64 14.71
N LYS A 87 -1.18 4.50 14.85
CA LYS A 87 -0.79 4.02 16.17
C LYS A 87 0.45 4.81 16.57
N ASN A 88 0.45 5.42 17.77
CA ASN A 88 1.52 6.26 18.29
C ASN A 88 2.90 5.81 17.77
N ALA A 89 3.43 6.58 16.82
CA ALA A 89 4.75 6.38 16.22
C ALA A 89 5.84 6.72 17.23
#